data_AF-X1JQL1-F1
#
_entry.id   AF-X1JQL1-F1
#
_cell.length_a   1.000
_cell.length_b   1.000
_cell.length_c   1.000
_cell.angle_alpha   90.00
_cell.angle_beta   90.00
_cell.angle_gamma   90.00
#
_symmetry.space_group_name_H-M   'P 1'
#
loop_
_entity.id
_entity.type
_entity.pdbx_description
1 polymer ?
#
loop_
_entity_poly.entity_id
_entity_poly.type
_entity_poly.pdbx_seq_one_letter_code
_entity_poly.pdbx_strand_id
1 'polypeptide(L)'
;MGWQEIKNAFLVFTGWQGLAILGLTLLMALIGNWKWKEILRGENVKISFRELFKPYLAGFAVMFLAPILLLGGEFFRGYVLKKNNSIPWSKGMASVFIDRILEWTANLVVIFFGVLFFLLIIGLPSMKLL
;
A
#
# COMPACT_ATOMS: atom_id res chain seq x y z
N MET A 1 5.39 -30.81 -16.59
CA MET A 1 5.45 -31.20 -15.16
C MET A 1 5.44 -29.96 -14.24
N GLY A 2 4.58 -28.96 -14.49
CA GLY A 2 4.50 -27.75 -13.64
C GLY A 2 3.07 -27.37 -13.23
N TRP A 3 2.07 -27.89 -13.93
CA TRP A 3 0.66 -27.57 -13.69
C TRP A 3 0.12 -28.14 -12.37
N GLN A 4 0.70 -29.23 -11.89
CA GLN A 4 0.28 -29.85 -10.63
C GLN A 4 0.83 -29.07 -9.43
N GLU A 5 2.08 -28.59 -9.54
CA GLU A 5 2.73 -27.71 -8.59
C GLU A 5 2.00 -26.36 -8.51
N ILE A 6 1.60 -25.79 -9.64
CA ILE A 6 0.76 -24.58 -9.69
C ILE A 6 -0.56 -24.82 -8.96
N LYS A 7 -1.27 -25.92 -9.27
CA LYS A 7 -2.53 -26.27 -8.57
C LYS A 7 -2.33 -26.41 -7.06
N ASN A 8 -1.25 -27.06 -6.64
CA ASN A 8 -0.91 -27.21 -5.22
C ASN A 8 -0.62 -25.87 -4.55
N ALA A 9 0.02 -24.92 -5.24
CA ALA A 9 0.21 -23.56 -4.73
C ALA A 9 -1.12 -22.81 -4.55
N PHE A 10 -2.08 -23.00 -5.44
CA PHE A 10 -3.43 -22.43 -5.29
C PHE A 10 -4.21 -23.02 -4.10
N LEU A 11 -3.96 -24.28 -3.73
CA LEU A 11 -4.59 -24.91 -2.57
C LEU A 11 -4.15 -24.30 -1.23
N VAL A 12 -3.02 -23.58 -1.17
CA VAL A 12 -2.60 -22.81 0.03
C VAL A 12 -3.61 -21.72 0.38
N PHE A 13 -4.35 -21.20 -0.60
CA PHE A 13 -5.34 -20.15 -0.40
C PHE A 13 -6.71 -20.64 0.12
N THR A 14 -6.96 -21.95 0.20
CA THR A 14 -8.30 -22.47 0.57
C THR A 14 -8.49 -22.75 2.06
N GLY A 15 -7.40 -22.81 2.83
CA GLY A 15 -7.44 -23.11 4.27
C GLY A 15 -7.28 -21.90 5.18
N TRP A 16 -6.85 -22.15 6.43
CA TRP A 16 -6.53 -21.12 7.41
C TRP A 16 -5.45 -20.13 6.94
N GLN A 17 -4.49 -20.60 6.14
CA GLN A 17 -3.45 -19.76 5.53
C GLN A 17 -4.06 -18.69 4.61
N GLY A 18 -5.04 -19.06 3.78
CA GLY A 18 -5.78 -18.11 2.95
C GLY A 18 -6.52 -17.06 3.78
N LEU A 19 -7.18 -17.48 4.86
CA LEU A 19 -7.83 -16.56 5.80
C LEU A 19 -6.83 -15.61 6.47
N ALA A 20 -5.66 -16.10 6.86
CA ALA A 20 -4.60 -15.27 7.43
C ALA A 20 -4.06 -14.25 6.42
N ILE A 21 -3.80 -14.66 5.18
CA ILE A 21 -3.35 -13.77 4.09
C ILE A 21 -4.40 -12.69 3.82
N LEU A 22 -5.68 -13.08 3.70
CA LEU A 22 -6.78 -12.15 3.49
C LEU A 22 -6.90 -11.18 4.66
N GLY A 23 -6.83 -11.68 5.90
CA GLY A 23 -6.87 -10.87 7.12
C GLY A 23 -5.74 -9.85 7.18
N LEU A 24 -4.51 -10.26 6.89
CA LEU A 24 -3.36 -9.37 6.80
C LEU A 24 -3.52 -8.32 5.70
N THR A 25 -4.08 -8.71 4.55
CA THR A 25 -4.34 -7.80 3.42
C THR A 25 -5.37 -6.73 3.80
N LEU A 26 -6.45 -7.13 4.45
CA LEU A 26 -7.46 -6.20 4.96
C LEU A 26 -6.88 -5.29 6.05
N LEU A 27 -6.09 -5.84 6.96
CA LEU A 27 -5.42 -5.08 8.02
C LEU A 27 -4.46 -4.03 7.45
N MET A 28 -3.67 -4.38 6.43
CA MET A 28 -2.83 -3.42 5.71
C MET A 28 -3.66 -2.29 5.08
N ALA A 29 -4.80 -2.62 4.45
CA ALA A 29 -5.69 -1.60 3.87
C ALA A 29 -6.31 -0.68 4.94
N LEU A 30 -6.70 -1.22 6.09
CA LEU A 30 -7.27 -0.46 7.20
C LEU A 30 -6.23 0.47 7.83
N ILE A 31 -5.00 -0.02 8.05
CA ILE A 31 -3.88 0.78 8.57
C ILE A 31 -3.51 1.87 7.56
N GLY A 32 -3.44 1.55 6.27
CA GLY A 32 -3.18 2.52 5.21
C GLY A 32 -4.22 3.65 5.19
N ASN A 33 -5.51 3.29 5.27
CA ASN A 33 -6.59 4.28 5.35
C ASN A 33 -6.52 5.11 6.65
N TRP A 34 -6.17 4.50 7.77
CA TRP A 34 -6.00 5.22 9.03
C TRP A 34 -4.84 6.23 8.95
N LYS A 35 -3.67 5.80 8.47
CA LYS A 35 -2.51 6.67 8.22
C LYS A 35 -2.90 7.86 7.34
N TRP A 36 -3.61 7.62 6.24
CA TRP A 36 -4.06 8.69 5.34
C TRP A 36 -5.05 9.65 6.01
N LYS A 37 -5.93 9.15 6.89
CA LYS A 37 -6.81 10.00 7.71
C LYS A 37 -6.03 10.92 8.63
N GLU A 38 -4.96 10.43 9.25
CA GLU A 38 -4.10 11.24 10.12
C GLU A 38 -3.38 12.35 9.34
N ILE A 39 -2.92 12.07 8.11
CA ILE A 39 -2.34 13.08 7.21
C ILE A 39 -3.36 14.19 6.92
N LEU A 40 -4.59 13.82 6.54
CA LEU A 40 -5.67 14.78 6.29
C LEU A 40 -6.05 15.59 7.54
N ARG A 41 -5.97 14.98 8.72
CA ARG A 41 -6.19 15.68 10.00
C ARG A 41 -5.14 16.76 10.23
N GLY A 42 -3.88 16.52 9.86
CA GLY A 42 -2.80 17.53 9.88
C GLY A 42 -3.10 18.74 9.00
N GLU A 43 -3.81 18.54 7.89
CA GLU A 43 -4.24 19.60 6.95
C GLU A 43 -5.55 20.30 7.35
N ASN A 44 -6.02 20.09 8.59
CA ASN A 44 -7.30 20.54 9.12
C ASN A 44 -8.52 20.03 8.32
N VAL A 45 -8.41 18.86 7.69
CA VAL A 45 -9.52 18.22 6.96
C VAL A 45 -10.17 17.16 7.86
N LYS A 46 -11.46 17.34 8.15
CA LYS A 46 -12.27 16.37 8.91
C LYS A 46 -13.02 15.47 7.95
N ILE A 47 -12.67 14.18 7.92
CA ILE A 47 -13.36 13.15 7.15
C ILE A 47 -13.52 11.88 7.99
N SER A 48 -14.65 11.19 7.85
CA SER A 48 -14.85 9.93 8.55
C SER A 48 -13.99 8.81 7.93
N PHE A 49 -13.63 7.81 8.73
CA PHE A 49 -12.82 6.69 8.24
C PHE A 49 -13.48 5.96 7.07
N ARG A 50 -14.80 5.75 7.16
CA ARG A 50 -15.60 5.06 6.13
C ARG A 50 -15.71 5.85 4.83
N GLU A 51 -15.81 7.16 4.91
CA GLU A 51 -15.83 8.02 3.72
C GLU A 51 -14.47 8.05 3.02
N LEU A 52 -13.38 8.02 3.78
CA LEU A 52 -12.02 7.96 3.24
C LEU A 52 -11.66 6.59 2.65
N PHE A 53 -12.25 5.52 3.18
CA PHE A 53 -11.99 4.16 2.69
C PHE A 53 -12.49 3.95 1.24
N LYS A 54 -13.56 4.65 0.84
CA LYS A 54 -14.09 4.60 -0.53
C LYS A 54 -13.07 5.09 -1.58
N PRO A 55 -12.53 6.33 -1.53
CA PRO A 55 -11.49 6.77 -2.44
C PRO A 55 -10.23 5.90 -2.33
N TYR A 56 -9.87 5.41 -1.14
CA TYR A 56 -8.71 4.53 -0.96
C TYR A 56 -8.82 3.27 -1.84
N LEU A 57 -9.93 2.54 -1.74
CA LEU A 57 -10.21 1.35 -2.53
C LEU A 57 -10.36 1.68 -4.02
N ALA A 58 -11.00 2.81 -4.35
CA ALA A 58 -11.22 3.20 -5.72
C ALA A 58 -9.88 3.51 -6.44
N GLY A 59 -8.96 4.20 -5.78
CA GLY A 59 -7.60 4.41 -6.29
C GLY A 59 -6.79 3.11 -6.38
N PHE A 60 -6.98 2.19 -5.42
CA PHE A 60 -6.37 0.87 -5.49
C PHE A 60 -6.85 0.10 -6.72
N ALA A 61 -8.17 0.09 -7.00
CA ALA A 61 -8.72 -0.55 -8.19
C ALA A 61 -8.13 0.03 -9.49
N VAL A 62 -7.99 1.36 -9.59
CA VAL A 62 -7.35 2.01 -10.75
C VAL A 62 -5.91 1.57 -10.92
N MET A 63 -5.15 1.44 -9.83
CA MET A 63 -3.75 1.01 -9.88
C MET A 63 -3.58 -0.40 -10.46
N PHE A 64 -4.51 -1.32 -10.16
CA PHE A 64 -4.49 -2.70 -10.68
C PHE A 64 -5.10 -2.83 -12.08
N LEU A 65 -6.15 -2.08 -12.39
CA LEU A 65 -6.85 -2.18 -13.68
C LEU A 65 -6.16 -1.38 -14.79
N ALA A 66 -5.47 -0.29 -14.45
CA ALA A 66 -4.85 0.61 -15.40
C ALA A 66 -3.39 0.94 -15.01
N PRO A 67 -2.49 -0.05 -14.97
CA PRO A 67 -1.09 0.13 -14.54
C PRO A 67 -0.28 1.07 -15.45
N ILE A 68 -0.70 1.24 -16.71
CA ILE A 68 -0.09 2.18 -17.68
C ILE A 68 -0.28 3.64 -17.24
N LEU A 69 -1.35 3.92 -16.47
CA LEU A 69 -1.57 5.24 -15.90
C LEU A 69 -0.71 5.39 -14.64
N LEU A 70 0.56 5.74 -14.85
CA LEU A 70 1.46 6.12 -13.76
C LEU A 70 0.79 7.20 -12.89
N LEU A 71 0.74 6.97 -11.58
CA LEU A 71 0.06 7.82 -10.59
C LEU A 71 -1.47 7.94 -10.78
N GLY A 72 -2.08 7.14 -11.65
CA GLY A 72 -3.51 7.20 -11.96
C GLY A 72 -4.39 6.95 -10.73
N GLY A 73 -3.99 6.00 -9.87
CA GLY A 73 -4.71 5.71 -8.62
C GLY A 73 -4.67 6.89 -7.63
N GLU A 74 -3.55 7.60 -7.57
CA GLU A 74 -3.31 8.75 -6.71
C GLU A 74 -4.12 9.96 -7.17
N PHE A 75 -4.07 10.29 -8.46
CA PHE A 75 -4.91 11.35 -9.02
C PHE A 75 -6.39 11.03 -8.85
N PHE A 76 -6.77 9.76 -9.01
CA PHE A 76 -8.14 9.33 -8.82
C PHE A 76 -8.61 9.48 -7.36
N ARG A 77 -7.75 9.13 -6.38
CA ARG A 77 -8.02 9.40 -4.95
C ARG A 77 -8.30 10.88 -4.70
N GLY A 78 -7.43 11.77 -5.18
CA GLY A 78 -7.62 13.21 -5.05
C GLY A 78 -8.90 13.72 -5.72
N TYR A 79 -9.24 13.17 -6.89
CA TYR A 79 -10.46 13.53 -7.62
C TYR A 79 -11.71 13.11 -6.86
N VAL A 80 -11.73 11.87 -6.34
CA VAL A 80 -12.86 11.37 -5.56
C VAL A 80 -13.03 12.17 -4.26
N LEU A 81 -11.94 12.54 -3.57
CA LEU A 81 -12.02 13.42 -2.40
C LEU A 81 -12.62 14.79 -2.73
N LYS A 82 -12.22 15.39 -3.86
CA LYS A 82 -12.78 16.66 -4.32
C LYS A 82 -14.27 16.54 -4.64
N LYS A 83 -14.64 15.50 -5.39
CA LYS A 83 -16.00 15.31 -5.90
C LYS A 83 -16.99 14.89 -4.83
N ASN A 84 -16.62 13.94 -3.98
CA ASN A 84 -17.55 13.27 -3.06
C ASN A 84 -17.50 13.85 -1.64
N ASN A 85 -16.40 14.52 -1.27
CA ASN A 85 -16.18 15.03 0.09
C ASN A 85 -15.93 16.54 0.11
N SER A 86 -16.00 17.22 -1.03
CA SER A 86 -15.78 18.67 -1.17
C SER A 86 -14.43 19.15 -0.63
N ILE A 87 -13.43 18.25 -0.56
CA ILE A 87 -12.08 18.58 -0.10
C ILE A 87 -11.38 19.39 -1.20
N PRO A 88 -10.75 20.54 -0.90
CA PRO A 88 -10.01 21.31 -1.88
C PRO A 88 -8.97 20.45 -2.60
N TRP A 89 -8.88 20.56 -3.92
CA TRP A 89 -7.96 19.78 -4.75
C TRP A 89 -6.52 19.81 -4.23
N SER A 90 -6.04 21.00 -3.86
CA SER A 90 -4.70 21.20 -3.29
C SER A 90 -4.47 20.36 -2.04
N LYS A 91 -5.38 20.42 -1.06
CA LYS A 91 -5.29 19.64 0.19
C LYS A 91 -5.41 18.13 -0.07
N GLY A 92 -6.36 17.74 -0.92
CA GLY A 92 -6.59 16.34 -1.28
C GLY A 92 -5.36 15.73 -1.93
N MET A 93 -4.81 16.37 -2.96
CA MET A 93 -3.60 15.90 -3.64
C MET A 93 -2.36 15.94 -2.74
N ALA A 94 -2.17 17.01 -1.97
CA ALA A 94 -1.06 17.10 -1.01
C ALA A 94 -1.09 15.90 -0.05
N SER A 95 -2.26 15.56 0.49
CA SER A 95 -2.40 14.40 1.39
C SER A 95 -2.02 13.08 0.72
N VAL A 96 -2.36 12.89 -0.56
CA VAL A 96 -2.04 11.67 -1.32
C VAL A 96 -0.54 11.58 -1.62
N PHE A 97 0.11 12.69 -1.94
CA PHE A 97 1.56 12.71 -2.15
C PHE A 97 2.33 12.50 -0.86
N ILE A 98 1.90 13.10 0.25
CA ILE A 98 2.49 12.85 1.57
C ILE A 98 2.35 11.37 1.93
N ASP A 99 1.18 10.78 1.70
CA ASP A 99 0.93 9.35 1.94
C ASP A 99 1.93 8.45 1.18
N ARG A 100 2.19 8.78 -0.10
CA ARG A 100 3.12 8.07 -0.97
C ARG A 100 4.58 8.26 -0.57
N ILE A 101 4.98 9.49 -0.23
CA ILE A 101 6.34 9.78 0.26
C ILE A 101 6.61 9.01 1.54
N LEU A 102 5.66 9.01 2.49
CA LEU A 102 5.80 8.26 3.74
C LEU A 102 5.92 6.75 3.51
N GLU A 103 5.17 6.19 2.55
CA GLU A 103 5.29 4.79 2.16
C GLU A 103 6.69 4.47 1.62
N TRP A 104 7.22 5.30 0.72
CA TRP A 104 8.57 5.12 0.18
C TRP A 104 9.65 5.29 1.25
N THR A 105 9.54 6.30 2.11
CA THR A 105 10.47 6.50 3.21
C THR A 105 10.46 5.31 4.18
N ALA A 106 9.28 4.80 4.54
CA ALA A 106 9.17 3.62 5.39
C ALA A 106 9.81 2.38 4.74
N ASN A 107 9.56 2.16 3.44
CA ASN A 107 10.18 1.07 2.70
C ASN A 107 11.71 1.19 2.66
N LEU A 108 12.25 2.39 2.43
CA LEU A 108 13.68 2.63 2.45
C LEU A 108 14.30 2.37 3.83
N VAL A 109 13.61 2.75 4.90
CA VAL A 109 14.04 2.47 6.28
C VAL A 109 14.09 0.97 6.53
N VAL A 110 13.07 0.22 6.12
CA VAL A 110 13.02 -1.24 6.25
C VAL A 110 14.14 -1.90 5.44
N ILE A 111 14.36 -1.45 4.19
CA ILE A 111 15.45 -1.96 3.34
C ILE A 111 16.81 -1.68 4.01
N PHE A 112 17.03 -0.46 4.48
CA PHE A 112 18.28 -0.07 5.12
C PHE A 112 18.59 -0.93 6.35
N PHE A 113 17.64 -1.06 7.27
CA PHE A 113 17.82 -1.90 8.46
C PHE A 113 17.88 -3.39 8.14
N GLY A 114 17.15 -3.86 7.13
CA GLY A 114 17.23 -5.24 6.65
C GLY A 114 18.61 -5.58 6.09
N VAL A 115 19.19 -4.69 5.28
CA VAL A 115 20.56 -4.84 4.77
C VAL A 115 21.57 -4.80 5.93
N LEU A 116 21.42 -3.86 6.86
CA LEU A 116 22.30 -3.76 8.03
C LEU A 116 22.26 -5.04 8.87
N PHE A 117 21.05 -5.56 9.16
CA PHE A 117 20.86 -6.81 9.89
C PHE A 117 21.49 -8.00 9.17
N PHE A 118 21.29 -8.09 7.85
CA PHE A 118 21.90 -9.12 7.02
C PHE A 118 23.43 -9.08 7.11
N LEU A 119 24.04 -7.90 6.96
CA LEU A 119 25.49 -7.74 7.00
C LEU A 119 26.08 -8.04 8.39
N LEU A 120 25.39 -7.66 9.47
CA LEU A 120 25.88 -7.85 10.84
C LEU A 120 25.75 -9.29 11.34
N ILE A 121 24.71 -10.02 10.92
CA ILE A 121 24.40 -11.36 11.46
C ILE A 121 24.82 -12.48 10.50
N ILE A 122 24.57 -12.31 9.21
CA ILE A 122 24.83 -13.35 8.19
C ILE A 122 26.23 -13.15 7.58
N GLY A 123 26.71 -11.91 7.51
CA GLY A 123 28.01 -11.56 6.92
C GLY A 123 27.94 -11.35 5.40
N LEU A 124 29.06 -10.92 4.81
CA LEU A 124 29.15 -10.72 3.37
C LEU A 124 29.10 -12.08 2.63
N PRO A 125 28.30 -12.21 1.55
CA PRO A 125 28.31 -13.43 0.76
C PRO A 125 29.71 -13.68 0.23
N SER A 126 30.17 -14.94 0.27
CA SER A 126 31.50 -15.30 -0.22
C SER A 126 31.63 -14.93 -1.70
N MET A 127 32.66 -14.18 -2.08
CA MET A 127 32.96 -13.71 -3.45
C MET A 127 33.16 -14.82 -4.50
N LYS A 128 32.93 -16.10 -4.15
CA LYS A 128 33.01 -17.25 -5.08
C LYS A 128 31.73 -17.49 -5.89
N LEU A 129 30.72 -16.63 -5.74
CA LEU A 129 29.44 -16.69 -6.46
C LEU A 129 29.29 -15.63 -7.57
N LEU A 130 30.35 -14.86 -7.83
CA LEU A 130 30.50 -13.89 -8.92
C LEU A 130 31.63 -14.34 -9.84
#